data_AF-A0A920KRW5-F1
#
_entry.id   AF-A0A920KRW5-F1
#
_cell.length_a   1.000
_cell.length_b   1.000
_cell.length_c   1.000
_cell.angle_alpha   90.00
_cell.angle_beta   90.00
_cell.angle_gamma   90.00
#
_symmetry.space_group_name_H-M   'P 1'
#
loop_
_entity.id
_entity.type
_entity.pdbx_description
1 polymer ?
#
loop_
_entity_poly.entity_id
_entity_poly.type
_entity_poly.pdbx_seq_one_letter_code
_entity_poly.pdbx_strand_id
1 'polypeptide(L)' 'MDIEREKALRDDTIFRIYSMSKPITSIALMMLFEEGRFQLTDPVHKFIPSWQKTPRLGRR' A
#
# COMPACT_ATOMS: atom_id res chain seq x y z
N MET A 1 5.89 -20.03 14.97
CA MET A 1 6.51 -20.73 16.12
C MET A 1 7.54 -19.78 16.69
N ASP A 2 7.42 -19.43 17.96
CA ASP A 2 8.43 -18.66 18.68
C ASP A 2 9.35 -19.67 19.36
N ILE A 3 10.58 -19.79 18.87
CA ILE A 3 11.52 -20.83 19.30
C ILE A 3 12.09 -20.48 20.68
N GLU A 4 12.40 -19.21 20.93
CA GLU A 4 12.98 -18.75 22.19
C GLU A 4 12.01 -18.90 23.36
N ARG A 5 10.72 -18.78 23.09
CA ARG A 5 9.65 -18.91 24.10
C ARG A 5 8.92 -20.25 24.06
N GLU A 6 9.44 -21.21 23.30
CA GLU A 6 8.83 -22.54 23.09
C GLU A 6 7.34 -22.49 22.71
N LYS A 7 6.92 -21.45 21.97
CA LYS A 7 5.52 -21.23 21.62
C LYS A 7 5.20 -21.87 20.27
N ALA A 8 4.35 -22.89 20.33
CA ALA A 8 3.78 -23.53 19.14
C ALA A 8 2.98 -22.54 18.26
N LEU A 9 2.88 -22.86 16.97
CA LEU A 9 2.00 -22.16 16.04
C LEU A 9 0.54 -22.47 16.40
N ARG A 10 -0.30 -21.43 16.39
CA ARG A 10 -1.76 -21.53 16.57
C ARG A 10 -2.47 -20.90 15.38
N ASP A 11 -3.73 -21.28 15.15
CA ASP A 11 -4.54 -20.76 14.02
C ASP A 11 -4.71 -19.23 14.05
N ASP A 12 -4.65 -18.63 15.24
CA ASP A 12 -4.74 -17.18 15.47
C ASP A 12 -3.37 -16.48 15.56
N THR A 13 -2.29 -17.16 15.17
CA THR A 13 -0.95 -16.55 15.16
C THR A 13 -0.91 -15.43 14.13
N ILE A 14 -0.53 -14.23 14.57
CA ILE A 14 -0.42 -13.07 13.68
C ILE A 14 0.93 -13.08 12.96
N PHE A 15 0.91 -12.96 11.63
CA PHE A 15 2.09 -12.86 10.79
C PHE A 15 2.22 -11.49 10.16
N ARG A 16 3.47 -11.07 9.93
CA ARG A 16 3.77 -9.96 9.04
C ARG A 16 3.71 -10.48 7.60
N ILE A 17 2.73 -10.01 6.84
CA ILE A 17 2.52 -10.46 5.45
C ILE A 17 3.31 -9.62 4.42
N TYR A 18 4.03 -8.60 4.88
CA TYR A 18 4.89 -7.73 4.06
C TYR A 18 4.17 -7.21 2.81
N SER A 19 4.77 -7.40 1.62
CA SER A 19 4.24 -6.92 0.36
C SER A 19 2.86 -7.47 -0.01
N MET A 20 2.36 -8.50 0.68
CA MET A 20 0.96 -8.93 0.54
C MET A 20 -0.04 -7.91 1.10
N SER A 21 0.41 -6.82 1.74
CA SER A 21 -0.44 -5.66 2.02
C SER A 21 -0.80 -4.86 0.76
N LYS A 22 -0.01 -4.95 -0.32
CA LYS A 22 -0.23 -4.17 -1.55
C LYS A 22 -1.60 -4.42 -2.18
N PRO A 23 -2.08 -5.66 -2.39
CA PRO A 23 -3.43 -5.89 -2.92
C PRO A 23 -4.54 -5.24 -2.08
N ILE A 24 -4.42 -5.26 -0.74
CA ILE A 24 -5.39 -4.62 0.16
C ILE A 24 -5.41 -3.11 -0.06
N THR A 25 -4.24 -2.47 -0.08
CA THR A 25 -4.11 -1.03 -0.37
C THR A 25 -4.61 -0.68 -1.78
N SER A 26 -4.32 -1.52 -2.77
CA SER A 26 -4.78 -1.32 -4.15
C SER A 26 -6.30 -1.38 -4.25
N ILE A 27 -6.96 -2.33 -3.59
CA ILE A 27 -8.43 -2.42 -3.59
C ILE A 27 -9.03 -1.20 -2.89
N ALA A 28 -8.47 -0.77 -1.74
CA ALA A 28 -8.91 0.45 -1.07
C ALA A 28 -8.83 1.68 -2.00
N LEU A 29 -7.76 1.77 -2.79
CA LEU A 29 -7.60 2.80 -3.79
C LEU A 29 -8.62 2.64 -4.95
N MET A 30 -8.92 1.42 -5.40
CA MET A 30 -9.89 1.21 -6.48
C MET A 30 -11.33 1.54 -6.06
N MET A 31 -11.72 1.30 -4.81
CA MET A 31 -13.04 1.75 -4.32
C MET A 31 -13.19 3.28 -4.42
N LEU A 32 -12.14 4.04 -4.08
CA LEU A 32 -12.13 5.50 -4.24
C LEU A 32 -12.14 5.94 -5.71
N PHE A 33 -11.57 5.13 -6.61
CA PHE A 33 -11.62 5.37 -8.04
C PHE A 33 -13.04 5.20 -8.58
N GLU A 34 -13.75 4.15 -8.17
CA GLU A 34 -15.15 3.91 -8.53
C GLU A 34 -16.08 5.03 -8.01
N GLU A 35 -15.79 5.57 -6.81
CA GLU A 35 -16.46 6.76 -6.27
C GLU A 35 -16.11 8.08 -7.00
N GLY A 36 -15.19 8.05 -7.96
CA GLY A 36 -14.75 9.25 -8.70
C GLY A 36 -13.89 10.22 -7.88
N ARG A 37 -13.30 9.79 -6.76
CA ARG A 37 -12.49 10.65 -5.87
C ARG A 37 -11.14 11.06 -6.49
N PHE A 38 -10.63 10.24 -7.40
CA PHE A 38 -9.43 10.53 -8.19
C PHE A 38 -9.48 9.72 -9.49
N GLN A 39 -8.58 10.05 -10.42
CA GLN A 39 -8.36 9.30 -11.66
C GLN A 39 -6.96 8.69 -11.66
N LEU A 40 -6.77 7.54 -12.31
CA LEU A 40 -5.45 6.88 -12.39
C LEU A 40 -4.36 7.76 -13.05
N THR A 41 -4.78 8.75 -13.84
CA THR A 41 -3.92 9.73 -14.51
C THR A 41 -3.75 11.03 -13.71
N ASP A 42 -4.45 11.19 -12.58
CA ASP A 42 -4.27 12.37 -11.73
C ASP A 42 -2.80 12.44 -11.25
N PRO A 43 -2.16 13.62 -11.32
CA PRO A 43 -0.82 13.75 -10.79
C PRO A 43 -0.84 13.64 -9.26
N VAL A 44 0.12 12.91 -8.68
CA VAL A 44 0.21 12.70 -7.22
C VAL A 44 0.25 14.02 -6.44
N HIS A 45 0.87 15.07 -7.00
CA HIS A 45 0.95 16.37 -6.33
C HIS A 45 -0.41 17.07 -6.15
N LYS A 46 -1.49 16.58 -6.78
CA LYS A 46 -2.87 17.00 -6.49
C LYS A 46 -3.27 16.65 -5.06
N PHE A 47 -2.77 15.52 -4.53
CA PHE A 47 -3.05 15.02 -3.18
C PHE A 47 -1.90 15.24 -2.20
N ILE A 48 -0.66 15.31 -2.71
CA ILE A 48 0.56 15.52 -1.92
C ILE A 48 1.33 16.73 -2.50
N PRO A 49 0.96 17.98 -2.13
CA PRO A 49 1.49 19.19 -2.79
C PRO A 49 3.02 19.33 -2.78
N SER A 50 3.69 18.79 -1.76
CA SER A 50 5.15 18.80 -1.65
C SER A 50 5.86 18.06 -2.79
N TRP A 51 5.14 17.26 -3.58
CA TRP A 51 5.69 16.47 -4.70
C TRP A 51 5.62 17.20 -6.06
N GLN A 52 5.18 18.47 -6.09
CA GLN A 52 5.03 19.23 -7.33
C GLN A 52 6.33 19.34 -8.15
N LYS A 53 7.48 19.38 -7.49
CA LYS A 53 8.80 19.52 -8.11
C LYS A 53 9.60 18.21 -8.14
N THR A 54 8.98 17.08 -7.78
CA THR A 54 9.67 15.79 -7.77
C THR A 54 10.00 15.37 -9.20
N PRO A 55 11.28 15.09 -9.54
CA PRO A 55 11.66 14.63 -10.86
C PRO A 55 10.94 13.33 -11.21
N ARG A 56 10.39 13.24 -12.44
CA ARG A 56 9.77 11.99 -12.91
C ARG A 56 10.85 10.94 -13.08
N LEU A 57 10.79 9.88 -12.27
CA LEU A 57 11.68 8.73 -12.38
C LEU A 57 11.36 8.01 -13.70
N GLY A 58 12.18 8.20 -14.75
CA GLY A 58 12.07 7.42 -15.99
C GLY A 58 12.12 8.15 -17.34
N ARG A 59 12.37 9.47 -17.40
CA ARG A 59 12.79 10.10 -18.66
C ARG A 59 14.31 10.30 -18.67
N ARG A 60 15.01 9.36 -19.29
CA ARG A 60 16.19 9.69 -20.12
C ARG A 60 15.69 9.99 -21.52
#